data_AF-A0A1W9PT46-F1
#
_entry.id   AF-A0A1W9PT46-F1
#
_cell.length_a   1.000
_cell.length_b   1.000
_cell.length_c   1.000
_cell.angle_alpha   90.00
_cell.angle_beta   90.00
_cell.angle_gamma   90.00
#
_symmetry.space_group_name_H-M   'P 1'
#
loop_
_entity.id
_entity.type
_entity.pdbx_description
1 polymer ?
#
loop_
_entity_poly.entity_id
_entity_poly.type
_entity_poly.pdbx_seq_one_letter_code
_entity_poly.pdbx_strand_id
1 'polypeptide(L)'
;MDNSPPSLALGLKGVRLHGAIAFRDRIFIVPRFLEREPISRWEFSVKDEEGKIILREGRQKKLPSRFIWRGQCGDGSRAPHGNYQVILKVWDRARNTAVVSEKVALVRNPPDMILEASRQGNEMVLDIRNKGEVPMAFWHLEIRTYDGSLIKTADGQALPAEFEVTIPERISDY
;
A
#
# COMPACT_ATOMS: atom_id res chain seq x y z
N MET A 1 38.19 6.71 19.80
CA MET A 1 37.05 5.79 19.65
C MET A 1 35.82 6.66 19.52
N ASP A 2 35.08 6.53 18.43
CA ASP A 2 33.79 7.21 18.25
C ASP A 2 32.70 6.44 19.03
N ASN A 3 31.81 7.16 19.71
CA ASN A 3 30.78 6.64 20.61
C ASN A 3 29.36 7.08 20.20
N SER A 4 29.21 7.49 18.95
CA SER A 4 27.94 7.94 18.39
C SER A 4 27.08 6.73 17.97
N PRO A 5 25.76 6.73 18.22
CA PRO A 5 24.87 5.67 17.75
C PRO A 5 24.80 5.59 16.22
N PRO A 6 24.49 4.41 15.66
CA PRO A 6 24.32 4.24 14.21
C PRO A 6 23.28 5.18 13.63
N SER A 7 23.67 5.97 12.62
CA SER A 7 22.73 6.76 11.83
C SER A 7 21.96 5.87 10.86
N LEU A 8 20.79 5.40 11.30
CA LEU A 8 19.95 4.44 10.61
C LEU A 8 18.61 5.07 10.21
N ALA A 9 18.08 4.66 9.05
CA ALA A 9 16.72 4.93 8.60
C ALA A 9 16.14 3.70 7.89
N LEU A 10 14.82 3.67 7.68
CA LEU A 10 14.16 2.65 6.87
C LEU A 10 13.67 3.24 5.55
N GLY A 11 14.10 2.64 4.44
CA GLY A 11 13.52 2.86 3.12
C GLY A 11 12.42 1.85 2.86
N LEU A 12 11.20 2.33 2.63
CA LEU A 12 10.06 1.53 2.20
C LEU A 12 9.48 2.15 0.93
N LYS A 13 8.90 1.32 0.05
CA LYS A 13 8.21 1.77 -1.16
C LYS A 13 6.75 1.39 -1.08
N GLY A 14 5.86 2.35 -1.28
CA GLY A 14 4.41 2.16 -1.27
C GLY A 14 3.68 3.49 -1.33
N VAL A 15 2.35 3.43 -1.31
CA VAL A 15 1.49 4.61 -1.22
C VAL A 15 1.38 5.01 0.24
N ARG A 16 1.51 6.31 0.56
CA ARG A 16 1.35 6.79 1.94
C ARG A 16 -0.10 7.20 2.17
N LEU A 17 -0.78 6.50 3.08
CA LEU A 17 -2.18 6.70 3.48
C LEU A 17 -2.22 6.97 4.98
N HIS A 18 -2.82 8.09 5.38
CA HIS A 18 -2.96 8.47 6.80
C HIS A 18 -1.64 8.36 7.60
N GLY A 19 -0.52 8.71 6.97
CA GLY A 19 0.82 8.66 7.57
C GLY A 19 1.47 7.26 7.62
N ALA A 20 0.79 6.20 7.17
CA ALA A 20 1.32 4.85 7.04
C ALA A 20 1.62 4.50 5.58
N ILE A 21 2.58 3.62 5.35
CA ILE A 21 2.89 3.10 4.01
C ILE A 21 2.00 1.87 3.76
N ALA A 22 1.03 2.01 2.86
CA ALA A 22 0.08 0.98 2.52
C ALA A 22 0.66 -0.08 1.58
N PHE A 23 0.32 -1.34 1.85
CA PHE A 23 0.68 -2.49 1.03
C PHE A 23 -0.38 -3.58 1.15
N ARG A 24 -0.48 -4.45 0.13
CA ARG A 24 -1.44 -5.58 0.10
C ARG A 24 -0.78 -6.93 0.34
N ASP A 25 0.21 -7.26 -0.49
CA ASP A 25 0.75 -8.62 -0.57
C ASP A 25 2.04 -8.76 0.25
N ARG A 26 2.94 -7.79 0.12
CA ARG A 26 4.21 -7.73 0.83
C ARG A 26 4.75 -6.31 0.88
N ILE A 27 5.58 -6.04 1.87
CA ILE A 27 6.36 -4.81 1.94
C ILE A 27 7.85 -5.13 2.06
N PHE A 28 8.66 -4.38 1.31
CA PHE A 28 10.11 -4.43 1.38
C PHE A 28 10.59 -3.31 2.31
N ILE A 29 11.35 -3.68 3.33
CA ILE A 29 11.95 -2.75 4.28
C ILE A 29 13.46 -2.80 4.09
N VAL A 30 14.04 -1.69 3.66
CA VAL A 30 15.47 -1.58 3.33
C VAL A 30 16.14 -0.70 4.39
N PRO A 31 17.02 -1.26 5.24
CA PRO A 31 17.85 -0.44 6.13
C PRO A 31 18.74 0.49 5.31
N ARG A 32 18.75 1.77 5.68
CA ARG A 32 19.62 2.79 5.07
C ARG A 32 20.53 3.37 6.14
N PHE A 33 21.82 3.27 5.92
CA PHE A 33 22.83 3.86 6.79
C PHE A 33 23.36 5.14 6.16
N LEU A 34 23.52 6.18 6.97
CA LEU A 34 24.25 7.39 6.54
C LEU A 34 25.77 7.15 6.56
N GLU A 35 26.25 6.26 7.43
CA GLU A 35 27.66 5.94 7.61
C GLU A 35 27.92 4.43 7.65
N ARG A 36 29.11 3.99 7.24
CA ARG A 36 29.46 2.56 7.21
C ARG A 36 29.83 2.06 8.60
N GLU A 37 28.87 1.45 9.29
CA GLU A 37 29.12 0.82 10.60
C GLU A 37 28.97 -0.71 10.58
N PRO A 38 29.93 -1.45 11.17
CA PRO A 38 29.82 -2.90 11.30
C PRO A 38 28.82 -3.30 12.39
N ILE A 39 27.61 -3.68 11.97
CA ILE A 39 26.56 -4.21 12.85
C ILE A 39 26.92 -5.62 13.37
N SER A 40 26.85 -5.81 14.68
CA SER A 40 27.13 -7.08 15.38
C SER A 40 25.86 -7.91 15.62
N ARG A 41 24.73 -7.24 15.86
CA ARG A 41 23.44 -7.85 16.15
C ARG A 41 22.31 -6.98 15.61
N TRP A 42 21.21 -7.61 15.25
CA TRP A 42 19.97 -6.92 14.90
C TRP A 42 18.73 -7.66 15.40
N GLU A 43 17.65 -6.92 15.56
CA GLU A 43 16.30 -7.40 15.87
C GLU A 43 15.30 -6.63 15.01
N PHE A 44 14.51 -7.35 14.23
CA PHE A 44 13.38 -6.85 13.47
C PHE A 44 12.10 -7.30 14.15
N SER A 45 11.15 -6.39 14.33
CA SER A 45 9.84 -6.74 14.88
C SER A 45 8.71 -5.98 14.20
N VAL A 46 7.53 -6.57 14.20
CA VAL A 46 6.29 -5.93 13.79
C VAL A 46 5.34 -5.90 14.97
N LYS A 47 4.80 -4.72 15.25
CA LYS A 47 3.76 -4.51 16.24
C LYS A 47 2.43 -4.21 15.56
N ASP A 48 1.34 -4.71 16.14
CA ASP A 48 -0.01 -4.28 15.81
C ASP A 48 -0.34 -2.90 16.43
N GLU A 49 -1.55 -2.43 16.20
CA GLU A 49 -2.05 -1.13 16.67
C GLU A 49 -2.13 -1.02 18.20
N GLU A 50 -2.28 -2.15 18.90
CA GLU A 50 -2.26 -2.23 20.37
C GLU A 50 -0.82 -2.25 20.93
N GLY A 51 0.19 -2.27 20.05
CA GLY A 51 1.60 -2.31 20.42
C GLY A 51 2.11 -3.71 20.76
N LYS A 52 1.31 -4.76 20.56
CA LYS A 52 1.71 -6.15 20.74
C LYS A 52 2.59 -6.59 19.58
N ILE A 53 3.68 -7.29 19.92
CA ILE A 53 4.61 -7.82 18.93
C ILE A 53 4.01 -9.08 18.30
N ILE A 54 3.68 -9.00 17.02
CA ILE A 54 3.10 -10.11 16.26
C ILE A 54 4.14 -10.89 15.45
N LEU A 55 5.30 -10.29 15.19
CA LEU A 55 6.44 -10.91 14.53
C LEU A 55 7.73 -10.37 15.15
N ARG A 56 8.68 -11.26 15.43
CA ARG A 56 10.04 -10.89 15.87
C ARG A 56 11.06 -11.85 15.28
N GLU A 57 12.12 -11.29 14.74
CA GLU A 57 13.27 -12.02 14.23
C GLU A 57 14.55 -11.31 14.67
N GLY A 58 15.61 -12.05 14.99
CA GLY A 58 16.88 -11.43 15.36
C GLY A 58 18.05 -12.41 15.28
N ARG A 59 19.23 -11.90 14.91
CA ARG A 59 20.46 -12.70 14.79
C ARG A 59 21.69 -11.89 15.20
N GLN A 60 22.69 -12.57 15.79
CA GLN A 60 24.03 -12.03 16.02
C GLN A 60 24.91 -12.23 14.78
N LYS A 61 24.51 -11.62 13.66
CA LYS A 61 25.20 -11.72 12.37
C LYS A 61 25.04 -10.39 11.63
N LYS A 62 25.68 -10.32 10.46
CA LYS A 62 25.50 -9.22 9.50
C LYS A 62 24.01 -8.94 9.27
N LEU A 63 23.65 -7.66 9.28
CA LEU A 63 22.30 -7.19 8.98
C LEU A 63 21.91 -7.55 7.53
N PRO A 64 20.70 -8.07 7.30
CA PRO A 64 20.16 -8.26 5.95
C PRO A 64 20.08 -6.93 5.18
N SER A 65 20.31 -6.98 3.87
CA SER A 65 20.14 -5.80 3.00
C SER A 65 18.67 -5.38 2.85
N ARG A 66 17.73 -6.28 3.15
CA ARG A 66 16.29 -6.03 3.18
C ARG A 66 15.56 -7.03 4.07
N PHE A 67 14.44 -6.60 4.62
CA PHE A 67 13.42 -7.43 5.24
C PHE A 67 12.20 -7.48 4.33
N ILE A 68 11.48 -8.60 4.34
CA ILE A 68 10.26 -8.79 3.57
C ILE A 68 9.18 -9.26 4.54
N TRP A 69 8.16 -8.44 4.73
CA TRP A 69 7.01 -8.85 5.52
C TRP A 69 5.81 -9.06 4.61
N ARG A 70 5.15 -10.21 4.73
CA ARG A 70 3.99 -10.62 3.92
C ARG A 70 2.66 -10.54 4.67
N GLY A 71 2.63 -9.78 5.77
CA GLY A 71 1.46 -9.74 6.65
C GLY A 71 1.25 -11.07 7.37
N GLN A 72 2.33 -11.69 7.86
CA GLN A 72 2.31 -12.95 8.63
C GLN A 72 2.76 -12.69 10.07
N CYS A 73 2.13 -13.38 11.02
CA CYS A 73 2.52 -13.43 12.41
C CYS A 73 3.63 -14.48 12.61
N GLY A 74 4.31 -14.46 13.76
CA GLY A 74 5.40 -15.39 14.08
C GLY A 74 4.97 -16.86 14.20
N ASP A 75 3.68 -17.12 14.41
CA ASP A 75 3.07 -18.46 14.39
C ASP A 75 2.70 -18.93 12.97
N GLY A 76 2.94 -18.11 11.95
CA GLY A 76 2.59 -18.39 10.55
C GLY A 76 1.17 -17.99 10.16
N SER A 77 0.33 -17.54 11.10
CA SER A 77 -1.00 -17.03 10.80
C SER A 77 -0.95 -15.73 10.00
N ARG A 78 -2.06 -15.37 9.34
CA ARG A 78 -2.16 -14.10 8.61
C ARG A 78 -2.52 -12.97 9.56
N ALA A 79 -1.73 -11.90 9.51
CA ALA A 79 -2.06 -10.65 10.17
C ALA A 79 -3.36 -10.05 9.55
N PRO A 80 -4.31 -9.56 10.38
CA PRO A 80 -5.51 -8.87 9.92
C PRO A 80 -5.22 -7.62 9.08
N HIS A 81 -6.22 -7.14 8.34
CA HIS A 81 -6.17 -5.78 7.81
C HIS A 81 -6.05 -4.80 8.99
N GLY A 82 -5.06 -3.89 8.93
CA GLY A 82 -4.92 -2.85 9.92
C GLY A 82 -3.59 -2.10 9.82
N ASN A 83 -3.37 -1.25 10.81
CA ASN A 83 -2.13 -0.49 10.98
C ASN A 83 -1.12 -1.29 11.81
N TYR A 84 0.15 -1.17 11.43
CA TYR A 84 1.26 -1.84 12.09
C TYR A 84 2.47 -0.91 12.17
N GLN A 85 3.36 -1.22 13.10
CA GLN A 85 4.66 -0.56 13.22
C GLN A 85 5.77 -1.58 12.97
N VAL A 86 6.55 -1.37 11.91
CA VAL A 86 7.78 -2.13 11.69
C VAL A 86 8.92 -1.45 12.45
N ILE A 87 9.73 -2.22 13.15
CA ILE A 87 10.79 -1.72 14.02
C ILE A 87 12.07 -2.50 13.72
N LEU A 88 13.16 -1.78 13.53
CA LEU A 88 14.50 -2.35 13.42
C LEU A 88 15.37 -1.78 14.53
N LYS A 89 15.92 -2.66 15.35
CA LYS A 89 16.94 -2.35 16.36
C LYS A 89 18.26 -3.01 15.96
N VAL A 90 19.35 -2.25 16.01
CA VAL A 90 20.69 -2.72 15.69
C VAL A 90 21.66 -2.41 16.81
N TRP A 91 22.70 -3.23 16.93
CA TRP A 91 23.84 -3.03 17.81
C TRP A 91 25.12 -3.06 16.98
N ASP A 92 26.00 -2.10 17.17
CA ASP A 92 27.34 -2.11 16.57
C ASP A 92 28.31 -3.02 17.37
N ARG A 93 29.60 -3.01 17.02
CA ARG A 93 30.63 -3.75 17.79
C ARG A 93 31.01 -3.09 19.12
N ALA A 94 30.82 -1.78 19.24
CA ALA A 94 31.07 -1.00 20.46
C ALA A 94 29.91 -1.09 21.47
N ARG A 95 28.83 -1.79 21.12
CA ARG A 95 27.57 -1.94 21.87
C ARG A 95 26.67 -0.70 21.86
N ASN A 96 26.90 0.25 20.96
CA ASN A 96 25.93 1.31 20.68
C ASN A 96 24.70 0.72 20.01
N THR A 97 23.55 1.35 20.27
CA THR A 97 22.26 0.91 19.72
C THR A 97 21.59 2.00 18.92
N ALA A 98 20.99 1.62 17.79
CA ALA A 98 20.03 2.45 17.07
C ALA A 98 18.69 1.72 16.94
N VAL A 99 17.60 2.48 17.01
CA VAL A 99 16.23 1.99 16.82
C VAL A 99 15.54 2.90 15.82
N VAL A 100 14.94 2.29 14.81
CA VAL A 100 14.13 3.00 13.81
C VAL A 100 12.81 2.28 13.62
N SER A 101 11.78 3.03 13.25
CA SER A 101 10.47 2.45 12.99
C SER A 101 9.71 3.23 11.93
N GLU A 102 8.81 2.54 11.23
CA GLU A 102 7.91 3.13 10.25
C GLU A 102 6.50 2.54 10.42
N LYS A 103 5.48 3.37 10.14
CA LYS A 103 4.08 2.92 10.14
C LYS A 103 3.74 2.31 8.78
N VAL A 104 3.08 1.15 8.79
CA VAL A 104 2.63 0.46 7.57
C VAL A 104 1.18 0.04 7.73
N ALA A 105 0.43 0.06 6.63
CA ALA A 105 -0.97 -0.36 6.60
C ALA A 105 -1.13 -1.58 5.70
N LEU A 106 -1.58 -2.70 6.27
CA LEU A 106 -1.86 -3.92 5.51
C LEU A 106 -3.29 -3.86 4.98
N VAL A 107 -3.46 -3.44 3.73
CA VAL A 107 -4.79 -3.26 3.13
C VAL A 107 -5.09 -4.42 2.20
N ARG A 108 -6.09 -5.24 2.57
CA ARG A 108 -6.46 -6.45 1.80
C ARG A 108 -7.65 -6.24 0.87
N ASN A 109 -8.43 -5.19 1.08
CA ASN A 109 -9.58 -4.90 0.25
C ASN A 109 -9.12 -4.29 -1.08
N PRO A 110 -9.69 -4.69 -2.22
CA PRO A 110 -9.48 -3.98 -3.48
C PRO A 110 -10.01 -2.54 -3.36
N PRO A 111 -9.54 -1.61 -4.21
CA PRO A 111 -10.20 -0.31 -4.36
C PRO A 111 -11.69 -0.50 -4.65
N ASP A 112 -12.55 0.25 -3.99
CA ASP A 112 -14.01 0.20 -4.16
C ASP A 112 -14.47 1.44 -4.94
N MET A 113 -15.35 1.25 -5.92
CA MET A 113 -15.82 2.29 -6.84
C MET A 113 -17.34 2.32 -6.88
N ILE A 114 -17.90 3.52 -6.93
CA ILE A 114 -19.31 3.75 -7.25
C ILE A 114 -19.38 4.26 -8.69
N LEU A 115 -20.25 3.65 -9.49
CA LEU A 115 -20.68 4.17 -10.79
C LEU A 115 -22.17 4.50 -10.68
N GLU A 116 -22.51 5.76 -10.88
CA GLU A 116 -23.88 6.24 -10.96
C GLU A 116 -24.17 6.73 -12.37
N ALA A 117 -25.34 6.37 -12.90
CA ALA A 117 -25.81 6.81 -14.19
C ALA A 117 -27.07 7.65 -14.01
N SER A 118 -27.06 8.87 -14.51
CA SER A 118 -28.22 9.74 -14.54
C SER A 118 -28.54 10.16 -15.98
N ARG A 119 -29.82 10.37 -16.28
CA ARG A 119 -30.26 10.82 -17.60
C ARG A 119 -30.59 12.30 -17.54
N GLN A 120 -29.97 13.09 -18.41
CA GLN A 120 -30.26 14.52 -18.59
C GLN A 120 -30.68 14.75 -20.05
N GLY A 121 -31.99 14.80 -20.30
CA GLY A 121 -32.54 14.88 -21.66
C GLY A 121 -32.20 13.64 -22.51
N ASN A 122 -31.48 13.86 -23.62
CA ASN A 122 -30.99 12.80 -24.51
C ASN A 122 -29.61 12.27 -24.12
N GLU A 123 -28.98 12.83 -23.09
CA GLU A 123 -27.65 12.44 -22.64
C GLU A 123 -27.74 11.58 -21.38
N MET A 124 -26.79 10.66 -21.26
CA MET A 124 -26.52 9.93 -20.04
C MET A 124 -25.24 10.48 -19.43
N VAL A 125 -25.32 10.94 -18.19
CA VAL A 125 -24.19 11.37 -17.39
C VAL A 125 -23.78 10.22 -16.48
N LEU A 126 -22.49 9.89 -16.50
CA LEU A 126 -21.92 8.84 -15.67
C LEU A 126 -20.96 9.46 -14.66
N ASP A 127 -21.26 9.23 -13.39
CA ASP A 127 -20.49 9.65 -12.24
C ASP A 127 -19.71 8.47 -11.68
N ILE A 128 -18.38 8.54 -11.76
CA ILE A 128 -17.49 7.56 -11.14
C ILE A 128 -16.84 8.18 -9.91
N ARG A 129 -17.00 7.52 -8.77
CA ARG A 129 -16.45 7.99 -7.47
C ARG A 129 -15.70 6.86 -6.76
N ASN A 130 -14.63 7.23 -6.05
CA ASN A 130 -13.95 6.31 -5.15
C ASN A 130 -14.76 6.21 -3.85
N LYS A 131 -15.02 5.00 -3.39
CA LYS A 131 -15.75 4.72 -2.14
C LYS A 131 -14.82 4.36 -0.99
N GLY A 132 -13.55 4.04 -1.27
CA GLY A 132 -12.57 3.59 -0.28
C GLY A 132 -11.42 4.58 -0.02
N GLU A 133 -10.67 4.31 1.04
CA GLU A 133 -9.47 5.09 1.40
C GLU A 133 -8.25 4.75 0.53
N VAL A 134 -8.31 3.65 -0.22
CA VAL A 134 -7.25 3.25 -1.13
C VAL A 134 -7.34 4.10 -2.39
N PRO A 135 -6.33 4.94 -2.70
CA PRO A 135 -6.33 5.70 -3.93
C PRO A 135 -6.16 4.74 -5.10
N MET A 136 -6.97 4.96 -6.12
CA MET A 136 -6.87 4.24 -7.36
C MET A 136 -5.72 4.79 -8.17
N ALA A 137 -4.83 3.91 -8.61
CA ALA A 137 -3.73 4.31 -9.50
C ALA A 137 -4.22 4.50 -10.95
N PHE A 138 -5.28 3.79 -11.33
CA PHE A 138 -5.83 3.79 -12.68
C PHE A 138 -7.27 3.27 -12.67
N TRP A 139 -8.10 3.76 -13.59
CA TRP A 139 -9.43 3.23 -13.90
C TRP A 139 -9.64 3.17 -15.41
N HIS A 140 -10.50 2.25 -15.82
CA HIS A 140 -10.92 2.05 -17.21
C HIS A 140 -12.42 1.76 -17.24
N LEU A 141 -13.10 2.34 -18.22
CA LEU A 141 -14.52 2.16 -18.47
C LEU A 141 -14.74 1.82 -19.94
N GLU A 142 -15.63 0.86 -20.16
CA GLU A 142 -16.16 0.53 -21.48
C GLU A 142 -17.68 0.54 -21.42
N ILE A 143 -18.28 1.28 -22.34
CA ILE A 143 -19.73 1.34 -22.51
C ILE A 143 -20.04 0.64 -23.81
N ARG A 144 -20.88 -0.39 -23.74
CA ARG A 144 -21.31 -1.18 -24.89
C ARG A 144 -22.83 -1.18 -25.00
N THR A 145 -23.32 -1.28 -26.22
CA THR A 145 -24.69 -1.66 -26.52
C THR A 145 -24.95 -3.11 -26.10
N TYR A 146 -26.23 -3.52 -26.07
CA TYR A 146 -26.62 -4.88 -25.73
C TYR A 146 -26.04 -5.94 -26.68
N ASP A 147 -25.89 -5.60 -27.97
CA ASP A 147 -25.28 -6.47 -28.98
C ASP A 147 -23.74 -6.56 -28.88
N GLY A 148 -23.13 -5.84 -27.93
CA GLY A 148 -21.68 -5.84 -27.69
C GLY A 148 -20.90 -4.77 -28.46
N SER A 149 -21.54 -3.96 -29.31
CA SER A 149 -20.88 -2.85 -30.00
C SER A 149 -20.39 -1.79 -29.01
N LEU A 150 -19.17 -1.28 -29.22
CA LEU A 150 -18.55 -0.31 -28.33
C LEU A 150 -19.12 1.09 -28.59
N ILE A 151 -19.72 1.70 -27.57
CA ILE A 151 -20.21 3.08 -27.59
C ILE A 151 -19.10 4.05 -27.21
N LYS A 152 -18.40 3.76 -26.10
CA LYS A 152 -17.37 4.66 -25.57
C LYS A 152 -16.38 3.92 -24.67
N THR A 153 -15.15 4.42 -24.67
CA THR A 153 -14.11 4.07 -23.68
C THR A 153 -13.64 5.32 -22.97
N ALA A 154 -13.32 5.19 -21.69
CA ALA A 154 -12.69 6.26 -20.92
C ALA A 154 -11.75 5.64 -19.88
N ASP A 155 -10.66 6.34 -19.56
CA ASP A 155 -9.71 5.93 -18.56
C ASP A 155 -9.08 7.14 -17.87
N GLY A 156 -8.43 6.89 -16.73
CA GLY A 156 -7.79 7.96 -15.97
C GLY A 156 -7.04 7.46 -14.75
N GLN A 157 -6.31 8.39 -14.12
CA GLN A 157 -5.46 8.11 -12.95
C GLN A 157 -6.05 8.64 -11.64
N ALA A 158 -7.18 9.35 -11.69
CA ALA A 158 -7.82 9.96 -10.53
C ALA A 158 -9.35 9.93 -10.65
N LEU A 159 -10.01 9.97 -9.49
CA LEU A 159 -11.46 10.11 -9.32
C LEU A 159 -11.75 11.27 -8.35
N PRO A 160 -12.94 11.90 -8.39
CA PRO A 160 -14.09 11.56 -9.24
C PRO A 160 -13.87 11.88 -10.72
N ALA A 161 -14.60 11.18 -11.58
CA ALA A 161 -14.66 11.46 -13.01
C ALA A 161 -16.12 11.47 -13.44
N GLU A 162 -16.51 12.49 -14.19
CA GLU A 162 -17.83 12.68 -14.77
C GLU A 162 -17.69 12.78 -16.28
N PHE A 163 -18.55 12.11 -17.04
CA PHE A 163 -18.54 12.20 -18.50
C PHE A 163 -19.92 11.92 -19.09
N GLU A 164 -20.21 12.68 -20.13
CA GLU A 164 -21.42 12.57 -20.93
C GLU A 164 -21.30 11.46 -21.97
N VAL A 165 -22.41 10.77 -22.20
CA VAL A 165 -22.53 9.69 -23.18
C VAL A 165 -23.81 9.89 -23.98
N THR A 166 -23.65 10.03 -25.29
CA THR A 166 -24.78 9.97 -26.21
C THR A 166 -25.16 8.51 -26.42
N ILE A 167 -26.39 8.16 -26.04
CA ILE A 167 -26.91 6.82 -26.29
C ILE A 167 -27.46 6.79 -27.72
N PRO A 168 -27.01 5.87 -28.59
CA PRO A 168 -27.58 5.72 -29.92
C PRO A 168 -29.09 5.41 -29.80
N GLU A 169 -29.91 6.05 -30.65
CA GLU A 169 -31.32 5.70 -30.72
C GLU A 169 -31.46 4.22 -31.09
N ARG A 170 -32.42 3.55 -30.43
CA ARG A 170 -32.70 2.13 -30.66
C ARG A 170 -33.08 1.98 -32.14
N ILE A 171 -32.21 1.37 -32.95
CA ILE A 171 -32.62 0.91 -34.28
C ILE A 171 -33.56 -0.27 -34.01
N SER A 172 -34.87 0.02 -34.05
CA SER A 172 -35.92 -0.98 -34.00
C SER A 172 -35.98 -1.69 -35.34
N ASP A 173 -35.14 -2.71 -35.53
CA ASP A 173 -35.34 -3.62 -36.65
C ASP A 173 -36.47 -4.59 -36.27
N TYR A 174 -37.60 -4.40 -36.95
CA TYR A 174 -38.77 -5.27 -36.99
C TYR A 174 -38.47 -6.58 -37.71
#